data_AF-A0A7J4EC62-F1
#
_entry.id   AF-A0A7J4EC62-F1
#
_cell.length_a   1.000
_cell.length_b   1.000
_cell.length_c   1.000
_cell.angle_alpha   90.00
_cell.angle_beta   90.00
_cell.angle_gamma   90.00
#
_symmetry.space_group_name_H-M   'P 1'
#
loop_
_entity.id
_entity.type
_entity.pdbx_description
1 polymer ?
#
loop_
_entity_poly.entity_id
_entity_poly.type
_entity_poly.pdbx_seq_one_letter_code
_entity_poly.pdbx_strand_id
1 'polypeptide(L)'
;TELSGGERQLVIIARALTQEPTVLLLDEPTSHLDINYQLEIMGLLKRLTSHEGLIVIAVIHDLNLAAQYCDRLVLLHKGEIISLGSEEEVLTAENIKSTFGADVIVKRHVLTNQCYVSPSPVKRPPGALRKDNGTIHLICGGGEGASLMYLLTEKGYEVTAGVLNILDTDCEVAKLLNIPVVTEAPFSAITEEAFQAHLALIEHADAVVLCSIPFGFGNLKNMEAAEAALRMSKSVLMIEAKSIMERDFTSGEATKRFGELKNKGAVTVKNQEEMLTVLDKKISMAHTLNSGAMAKSMTYR
;
A
#
# COMPACT_ATOMS: atom_id res chain seq x y z
N THR A 1 28.06 -40.24 -7.95
CA THR A 1 27.31 -38.99 -8.18
C THR A 1 26.63 -38.63 -6.89
N GLU A 2 26.95 -37.47 -6.33
CA GLU A 2 26.29 -36.98 -5.12
C GLU A 2 24.94 -36.36 -5.52
N LEU A 3 23.89 -36.63 -4.75
CA LEU A 3 22.55 -36.09 -4.99
C LEU A 3 22.51 -34.61 -4.58
N SER A 4 21.76 -33.80 -5.32
CA SER A 4 21.39 -32.45 -4.90
C SER A 4 20.53 -32.48 -3.63
N GLY A 5 20.40 -31.34 -2.94
CA GLY A 5 19.52 -31.23 -1.77
C GLY A 5 18.07 -31.65 -2.08
N GLY A 6 17.54 -31.22 -3.23
CA GLY A 6 16.19 -31.57 -3.68
C GLY A 6 16.04 -33.04 -4.03
N GLU A 7 17.01 -33.61 -4.74
CA GLU A 7 17.03 -35.04 -5.07
C GLU A 7 17.09 -35.92 -3.80
N ARG A 8 17.92 -35.52 -2.83
CA ARG A 8 18.00 -36.21 -1.54
C ARG A 8 16.66 -36.17 -0.81
N GLN A 9 15.96 -35.04 -0.86
CA GLN A 9 14.65 -34.90 -0.22
C GLN A 9 13.59 -35.77 -0.90
N LEU A 10 13.57 -35.83 -2.22
CA LEU A 10 12.68 -36.75 -2.97
C LEU A 10 12.95 -38.21 -2.61
N VAL A 11 14.22 -38.61 -2.46
CA VAL A 11 14.57 -39.97 -2.03
C VAL A 11 14.07 -40.26 -0.61
N ILE A 12 14.15 -39.29 0.31
CA ILE A 12 13.63 -39.43 1.68
C ILE A 12 12.11 -39.60 1.67
N ILE A 13 11.40 -38.79 0.88
CA ILE A 13 9.93 -38.89 0.74
C ILE A 13 9.55 -40.22 0.10
N ALA A 14 10.21 -40.62 -0.99
CA ALA A 14 9.97 -41.90 -1.64
C ALA A 14 10.16 -43.07 -0.67
N ARG A 15 11.24 -43.06 0.12
CA ARG A 15 11.48 -44.06 1.17
C ARG A 15 10.34 -44.12 2.18
N ALA A 16 9.82 -42.98 2.62
CA ALA A 16 8.67 -42.96 3.54
C ALA A 16 7.40 -43.53 2.89
N LEU A 17 7.15 -43.21 1.61
CA LEU A 17 5.98 -43.68 0.86
C LEU A 17 6.01 -45.19 0.60
N THR A 18 7.17 -45.81 0.44
CA THR A 18 7.28 -47.29 0.26
C THR A 18 6.77 -48.10 1.46
N GLN A 19 6.52 -47.46 2.60
CA GLN A 19 5.90 -48.10 3.77
C GLN A 19 4.36 -48.13 3.67
N GLU A 20 3.78 -47.63 2.58
CA GLU A 20 2.33 -47.48 2.38
C GLU A 20 1.64 -46.78 3.57
N PRO A 21 2.16 -45.63 4.04
CA PRO A 21 1.62 -44.97 5.21
C PRO A 21 0.23 -44.40 4.93
N THR A 22 -0.64 -44.38 5.93
CA THR A 22 -1.88 -43.61 5.91
C THR A 22 -1.67 -42.15 6.34
N VAL A 23 -0.58 -41.89 7.08
CA VAL A 23 -0.18 -40.56 7.56
C VAL A 23 1.32 -40.34 7.35
N LEU A 24 1.68 -39.23 6.73
CA LEU A 24 3.05 -38.79 6.52
C LEU A 24 3.31 -37.50 7.30
N LEU A 25 4.29 -37.52 8.20
CA LEU A 25 4.76 -36.35 8.94
C LEU A 25 6.03 -35.82 8.30
N LEU A 26 6.05 -34.53 7.99
CA LEU A 26 7.18 -33.86 7.34
C LEU A 26 7.61 -32.65 8.16
N ASP A 27 8.86 -32.66 8.59
CA ASP A 27 9.47 -31.51 9.26
C ASP A 27 10.24 -30.69 8.23
N GLU A 28 9.78 -29.47 7.97
CA GLU A 28 10.32 -28.51 7.00
C GLU A 28 10.74 -29.13 5.64
N PRO A 29 9.80 -29.75 4.88
CA PRO A 29 10.17 -30.55 3.72
C PRO A 29 10.78 -29.75 2.56
N THR A 30 10.70 -28.42 2.60
CA THR A 30 11.18 -27.50 1.56
C THR A 30 12.39 -26.68 2.00
N SER A 31 12.91 -26.91 3.21
CA SER A 31 14.05 -26.19 3.76
C SER A 31 15.31 -26.42 2.92
N HIS A 32 16.08 -25.36 2.68
CA HIS A 32 17.33 -25.39 1.90
C HIS A 32 17.19 -25.84 0.42
N LEU A 33 15.97 -25.83 -0.12
CA LEU A 33 15.71 -26.15 -1.53
C LEU A 33 15.48 -24.89 -2.36
N ASP A 34 15.95 -24.90 -3.60
CA ASP A 34 15.59 -23.88 -4.58
C ASP A 34 14.09 -23.92 -4.89
N ILE A 35 13.54 -22.78 -5.30
CA ILE A 35 12.09 -22.57 -5.53
C ILE A 35 11.49 -23.69 -6.40
N ASN A 36 12.18 -24.12 -7.47
CA ASN A 36 11.69 -25.18 -8.34
C ASN A 36 11.46 -26.51 -7.60
N TYR A 37 12.41 -26.92 -6.75
CA TYR A 37 12.28 -28.16 -5.98
C TYR A 37 11.23 -28.05 -4.88
N GLN A 38 11.06 -26.86 -4.27
CA GLN A 38 9.98 -26.64 -3.33
C GLN A 38 8.61 -26.86 -3.99
N LEU A 39 8.39 -26.26 -5.17
CA LEU A 39 7.14 -26.41 -5.92
C LEU A 39 6.90 -27.85 -6.37
N GLU A 40 7.96 -28.55 -6.80
CA GLU A 40 7.88 -29.96 -7.20
C GLU A 40 7.45 -30.86 -6.03
N ILE A 41 8.10 -30.71 -4.86
CA ILE A 41 7.79 -31.49 -3.67
C ILE A 41 6.38 -31.20 -3.17
N MET A 42 6.01 -29.92 -3.07
CA MET A 42 4.68 -29.54 -2.60
C MET A 42 3.58 -29.99 -3.58
N GLY A 43 3.83 -29.90 -4.88
CA GLY A 43 2.93 -30.43 -5.92
C GLY A 43 2.76 -31.95 -5.84
N LEU A 44 3.85 -32.68 -5.58
CA LEU A 44 3.81 -34.13 -5.34
C LEU A 44 2.93 -34.46 -4.13
N LEU A 45 3.16 -33.80 -2.99
CA LEU A 45 2.40 -34.03 -1.76
C LEU A 45 0.90 -33.71 -1.95
N LYS A 46 0.58 -32.63 -2.69
CA LYS A 46 -0.81 -32.29 -3.00
C LYS A 46 -1.49 -33.36 -3.87
N ARG A 47 -0.77 -33.92 -4.83
CA ARG A 47 -1.29 -35.01 -5.67
C ARG A 47 -1.56 -36.27 -4.85
N LEU A 48 -0.63 -36.66 -3.98
CA LEU A 48 -0.76 -37.85 -3.13
C LEU A 48 -1.95 -37.75 -2.19
N THR A 49 -2.12 -36.60 -1.53
CA THR A 49 -3.28 -36.33 -0.66
C THR A 49 -4.61 -36.35 -1.41
N SER A 50 -4.64 -35.83 -2.65
CA SER A 50 -5.88 -35.72 -3.45
C SER A 50 -6.33 -37.05 -4.07
N HIS A 51 -5.40 -37.95 -4.41
CA HIS A 51 -5.69 -39.16 -5.19
C HIS A 51 -5.53 -40.47 -4.42
N GLU A 52 -4.72 -40.51 -3.37
CA GLU A 52 -4.28 -41.76 -2.73
C GLU A 52 -4.71 -41.88 -1.26
N GLY A 53 -5.50 -40.93 -0.76
CA GLY A 53 -6.04 -40.97 0.62
C GLY A 53 -4.99 -40.80 1.71
N LEU A 54 -3.76 -40.39 1.36
CA LEU A 54 -2.68 -40.09 2.28
C LEU A 54 -2.97 -38.80 3.05
N ILE A 55 -2.83 -38.83 4.38
CA ILE A 55 -2.84 -37.61 5.19
C ILE A 55 -1.41 -37.10 5.32
N VAL A 56 -1.16 -35.84 4.97
CA VAL A 56 0.15 -35.20 5.13
C VAL A 56 0.05 -34.11 6.19
N ILE A 57 0.92 -34.14 7.19
CA ILE A 57 1.12 -33.06 8.15
C ILE A 57 2.54 -32.54 7.97
N ALA A 58 2.66 -31.29 7.54
CA ALA A 58 3.94 -30.67 7.27
C ALA A 58 4.14 -29.41 8.12
N VAL A 59 5.35 -29.22 8.64
CA VAL A 59 5.80 -27.95 9.25
C VAL A 59 6.35 -27.08 8.11
N ILE A 60 5.74 -25.92 7.89
CA ILE A 60 6.09 -25.00 6.79
C ILE A 60 6.23 -23.59 7.36
N HIS A 61 7.37 -22.94 7.09
CA HIS A 61 7.64 -21.56 7.51
C HIS A 61 7.19 -20.51 6.49
N ASP A 62 7.07 -20.89 5.23
CA ASP A 62 6.53 -20.02 4.19
C ASP A 62 4.99 -20.05 4.19
N LEU A 63 4.38 -18.96 4.66
CA LEU A 63 2.93 -18.82 4.77
C LEU A 63 2.23 -18.89 3.40
N ASN A 64 2.87 -18.38 2.34
CA ASN A 64 2.28 -18.38 0.99
C ASN A 64 2.34 -19.78 0.39
N LEU A 65 3.41 -20.53 0.65
CA LEU A 65 3.51 -21.94 0.24
C LEU A 65 2.47 -22.79 1.00
N ALA A 66 2.29 -22.54 2.30
CA ALA A 66 1.28 -23.23 3.10
C ALA A 66 -0.14 -22.93 2.59
N ALA A 67 -0.46 -21.64 2.37
CA ALA A 67 -1.72 -21.19 1.75
C ALA A 67 -1.99 -21.91 0.42
N GLN A 68 -0.95 -22.05 -0.41
CA GLN A 68 -1.11 -22.60 -1.75
C GLN A 68 -1.39 -24.10 -1.79
N TYR A 69 -0.79 -24.88 -0.89
CA TYR A 69 -0.77 -26.35 -1.02
C TYR A 69 -1.53 -27.08 0.09
N CYS A 70 -1.74 -26.47 1.26
CA CYS A 70 -2.41 -27.13 2.37
C CYS A 70 -3.91 -26.90 2.36
N ASP A 71 -4.69 -27.95 2.67
CA ASP A 71 -6.15 -27.84 2.79
C ASP A 71 -6.58 -27.15 4.09
N ARG A 72 -5.76 -27.31 5.14
CA ARG A 72 -5.97 -26.71 6.46
C ARG A 72 -4.64 -26.27 7.04
N LEU A 73 -4.68 -25.18 7.80
CA LEU A 73 -3.53 -24.62 8.49
C LEU A 73 -3.72 -24.70 9.99
N VAL A 74 -2.59 -24.87 10.69
CA VAL A 74 -2.50 -24.80 12.15
C VAL A 74 -1.44 -23.76 12.48
N LEU A 75 -1.87 -22.64 13.07
CA LEU A 75 -0.96 -21.60 13.53
C LEU A 75 -0.61 -21.87 14.99
N LEU A 76 0.66 -22.14 15.25
CA LEU A 76 1.17 -22.48 16.58
C LEU A 76 2.07 -21.34 17.10
N HIS A 77 1.84 -20.90 18.34
CA HIS A 77 2.71 -19.94 19.02
C HIS A 77 2.93 -20.37 20.47
N LYS A 78 4.20 -20.46 20.91
CA LYS A 78 4.58 -20.83 22.29
C LYS A 78 3.92 -22.12 22.82
N GLY A 79 3.71 -23.09 21.93
CA GLY A 79 3.10 -24.38 22.28
C GLY A 79 1.57 -24.39 22.30
N GLU A 80 0.92 -23.27 21.96
CA GLU A 80 -0.54 -23.15 21.88
C GLU A 80 -1.00 -22.99 20.43
N ILE A 81 -2.15 -23.59 20.11
CA ILE A 81 -2.82 -23.39 18.81
C ILE A 81 -3.55 -22.05 18.86
N ILE A 82 -3.08 -21.09 18.07
CA ILE A 82 -3.66 -19.76 17.96
C ILE A 82 -4.86 -19.78 17.02
N SER A 83 -4.74 -20.48 15.89
CA SER A 83 -5.83 -20.64 14.94
C SER A 83 -5.68 -21.96 14.17
N LEU A 84 -6.82 -22.53 13.77
CA LEU A 84 -6.90 -23.81 13.06
C LEU A 84 -8.10 -23.77 12.12
N GLY A 85 -7.87 -23.92 10.82
CA GLY A 85 -8.91 -23.71 9.83
C GLY A 85 -8.40 -23.72 8.39
N SER A 86 -9.20 -23.15 7.51
CA SER A 86 -8.78 -22.80 6.15
C SER A 86 -7.71 -21.69 6.17
N GLU A 87 -7.06 -21.46 5.03
CA GLU A 87 -6.10 -20.36 4.89
C GLU A 87 -6.72 -18.99 5.24
N GLU A 88 -7.99 -18.75 4.93
CA GLU A 88 -8.67 -17.47 5.17
C GLU A 88 -8.93 -17.22 6.66
N GLU A 89 -9.26 -18.27 7.40
CA GLU A 89 -9.51 -18.22 8.84
C GLU A 89 -8.21 -18.08 9.63
N VAL A 90 -7.12 -18.65 9.11
CA VAL A 90 -5.83 -18.73 9.81
C VAL A 90 -4.92 -17.55 9.47
N LEU A 91 -4.76 -17.23 8.18
CA LEU A 91 -3.82 -16.21 7.70
C LEU A 91 -4.46 -14.82 7.72
N THR A 92 -4.86 -14.34 8.89
CA THR A 92 -5.33 -12.96 9.08
C THR A 92 -4.18 -12.06 9.51
N ALA A 93 -4.26 -10.76 9.21
CA ALA A 93 -3.27 -9.78 9.67
C ALA A 93 -3.13 -9.77 11.21
N GLU A 94 -4.23 -9.98 11.94
CA GLU A 94 -4.24 -10.07 13.40
C GLU A 94 -3.51 -11.31 13.92
N ASN A 95 -3.81 -12.49 13.36
CA ASN A 95 -3.18 -13.74 13.75
C ASN A 95 -1.66 -13.73 13.47
N ILE A 96 -1.27 -13.19 12.32
CA ILE A 96 0.15 -13.08 11.94
C ILE A 96 0.88 -12.10 12.86
N LYS A 97 0.24 -10.97 13.21
CA LYS A 97 0.81 -10.00 14.15
C LYS A 97 0.98 -10.58 15.55
N SER A 98 -0.01 -11.29 16.08
CA SER A 98 0.09 -11.88 17.42
C SER A 98 1.12 -13.02 17.50
N THR A 99 1.31 -13.76 16.41
CA THR A 99 2.20 -14.93 16.35
C THR A 99 3.65 -14.59 15.99
N PHE A 100 3.85 -13.72 15.01
CA PHE A 100 5.17 -13.40 14.45
C PHE A 100 5.64 -11.99 14.81
N GLY A 101 4.77 -11.14 15.38
CA GLY A 101 5.09 -9.73 15.63
C GLY A 101 5.22 -8.89 14.34
N ALA A 102 4.75 -9.42 13.21
CA ALA A 102 4.90 -8.81 11.90
C ALA A 102 3.58 -8.15 11.46
N ASP A 103 3.65 -6.88 11.05
CA ASP A 103 2.55 -6.22 10.35
C ASP A 103 2.56 -6.71 8.89
N VAL A 104 1.44 -7.25 8.41
CA VAL A 104 1.30 -7.82 7.07
C VAL A 104 0.03 -7.34 6.38
N ILE A 105 0.05 -7.40 5.06
CA ILE A 105 -1.13 -7.28 4.21
C ILE A 105 -1.49 -8.68 3.76
N VAL A 106 -2.75 -9.06 3.93
CA VAL A 106 -3.30 -10.31 3.41
C VAL A 106 -4.28 -9.97 2.31
N LYS A 107 -4.02 -10.46 1.10
CA LYS A 107 -4.92 -10.32 -0.06
C LYS A 107 -5.18 -11.68 -0.69
N ARG A 108 -6.19 -11.76 -1.56
CA ARG A 108 -6.32 -12.91 -2.46
C ARG A 108 -5.44 -12.72 -3.68
N HIS A 109 -4.67 -13.75 -4.03
CA HIS A 109 -3.90 -13.77 -5.25
C HIS A 109 -4.85 -13.92 -6.45
N VAL A 110 -4.73 -13.04 -7.44
CA VAL A 110 -5.71 -12.93 -8.54
C VAL A 110 -5.81 -14.17 -9.42
N LEU A 111 -4.75 -14.98 -9.53
CA LEU A 111 -4.74 -16.18 -10.37
C LEU A 111 -5.16 -17.44 -9.62
N THR A 112 -4.83 -17.54 -8.33
CA THR A 112 -5.04 -18.77 -7.55
C THR A 112 -6.21 -18.66 -6.58
N ASN A 113 -6.71 -17.44 -6.36
CA ASN A 113 -7.74 -17.08 -5.38
C ASN A 113 -7.38 -17.41 -3.92
N GLN A 114 -6.10 -17.74 -3.67
CA GLN A 114 -5.57 -18.13 -2.37
C GLN A 114 -5.08 -16.92 -1.59
N CYS A 115 -4.95 -17.09 -0.27
CA CYS A 115 -4.34 -16.08 0.58
C CYS A 115 -2.89 -15.81 0.18
N TYR A 116 -2.55 -14.53 0.06
CA TYR A 116 -1.21 -14.05 -0.20
C TYR A 116 -0.84 -13.02 0.86
N VAL A 117 0.17 -13.37 1.65
CA VAL A 117 0.74 -12.57 2.72
C VAL A 117 1.95 -11.83 2.18
N SER A 118 1.92 -10.51 2.26
CA SER A 118 3.07 -9.65 2.02
C SER A 118 3.37 -8.79 3.25
N PRO A 119 4.63 -8.42 3.48
CA PRO A 119 4.97 -7.47 4.54
C PRO A 119 4.17 -6.17 4.38
N SER A 120 3.55 -5.70 5.46
CA SER A 120 2.96 -4.38 5.47
C SER A 120 4.10 -3.39 5.64
N PRO A 121 4.23 -2.41 4.74
CA PRO A 121 5.23 -1.38 4.90
C PRO A 121 4.84 -0.42 6.05
N VAL A 122 3.57 -0.42 6.47
CA VAL A 122 3.05 0.44 7.55
C VAL A 122 3.31 -0.19 8.92
N LYS A 123 4.40 0.21 9.56
CA LYS A 123 4.60 0.00 11.01
C LYS A 123 3.73 0.99 11.78
N ARG A 124 2.43 0.73 12.00
CA ARG A 124 1.63 1.23 13.16
C ARG A 124 0.11 1.06 12.96
N PRO A 125 -0.65 0.83 14.04
CA PRO A 125 -2.11 0.89 14.00
C PRO A 125 -2.61 2.33 13.69
N PRO A 126 -3.80 2.45 13.05
CA PRO A 126 -4.44 3.74 12.81
C PRO A 126 -4.87 4.33 14.17
N GLY A 127 -4.28 5.45 14.56
CA GLY A 127 -4.71 6.20 15.76
C GLY A 127 -3.61 6.74 16.68
N ALA A 128 -2.32 6.41 16.45
CA ALA A 128 -1.22 6.86 17.31
C ALA A 128 -0.15 7.68 16.58
N LEU A 129 -0.55 8.56 15.65
CA LEU A 129 0.35 9.58 15.11
C LEU A 129 0.43 10.75 16.09
N ARG A 130 1.66 11.08 16.52
CA ARG A 130 1.97 12.44 17.00
C ARG A 130 1.75 13.39 15.82
N LYS A 131 0.81 14.30 15.99
CA LYS A 131 0.30 15.28 15.03
C LYS A 131 1.26 16.48 14.83
N ASP A 132 2.55 16.22 14.62
CA ASP A 132 3.55 17.30 14.69
C ASP A 132 4.05 17.80 13.33
N ASN A 133 3.77 17.08 12.22
CA ASN A 133 4.33 17.43 10.90
C ASN A 133 3.35 18.15 9.95
N GLY A 134 2.08 18.30 10.31
CA GLY A 134 1.07 19.00 9.50
C GLY A 134 0.28 18.09 8.54
N THR A 135 -0.63 18.71 7.79
CA THR A 135 -1.62 18.04 6.95
C THR A 135 -1.33 18.26 5.47
N ILE A 136 -1.28 17.20 4.68
CA ILE A 136 -1.03 17.24 3.23
C ILE A 136 -2.23 16.66 2.49
N HIS A 137 -2.72 17.39 1.49
CA HIS A 137 -3.73 16.91 0.57
C HIS A 137 -3.10 16.46 -0.75
N LEU A 138 -3.44 15.25 -1.21
CA LEU A 138 -2.97 14.68 -2.46
C LEU A 138 -4.07 14.72 -3.53
N ILE A 139 -3.81 15.48 -4.59
CA ILE A 139 -4.58 15.39 -5.83
C ILE A 139 -3.91 14.31 -6.70
N CYS A 140 -4.48 13.12 -6.72
CA CYS A 140 -3.90 11.91 -7.31
C CYS A 140 -4.92 11.10 -8.14
N GLY A 141 -4.51 9.94 -8.66
CA GLY A 141 -5.28 9.09 -9.57
C GLY A 141 -4.37 8.27 -10.48
N GLY A 142 -4.86 7.12 -10.96
CA GLY A 142 -4.11 6.27 -11.89
C GLY A 142 -2.90 5.56 -11.27
N GLY A 143 -2.83 5.47 -9.94
CA GLY A 143 -1.73 4.81 -9.23
C GLY A 143 -0.53 5.73 -8.90
N GLU A 144 -0.56 7.00 -9.32
CA GLU A 144 0.52 7.96 -9.09
C GLU A 144 0.59 8.44 -7.63
N GLY A 145 -0.51 8.31 -6.87
CA GLY A 145 -0.61 8.72 -5.47
C GLY A 145 -0.17 7.65 -4.47
N ALA A 146 -0.23 6.37 -4.83
CA ALA A 146 -0.05 5.24 -3.91
C ALA A 146 1.25 5.31 -3.10
N SER A 147 2.38 5.48 -3.79
CA SER A 147 3.70 5.57 -3.14
C SER A 147 3.84 6.81 -2.27
N LEU A 148 3.21 7.93 -2.66
CA LEU A 148 3.23 9.18 -1.90
C LEU A 148 2.40 9.10 -0.63
N MET A 149 1.20 8.53 -0.71
CA MET A 149 0.34 8.28 0.45
C MET A 149 1.10 7.49 1.51
N TYR A 150 1.77 6.41 1.09
CA TYR A 150 2.58 5.60 1.97
C TYR A 150 3.73 6.40 2.58
N LEU A 151 4.56 7.05 1.75
CA LEU A 151 5.74 7.79 2.17
C LEU A 151 5.42 8.91 3.16
N LEU A 152 4.38 9.70 2.88
CA LEU A 152 3.96 10.80 3.74
C LEU A 152 3.40 10.30 5.07
N THR A 153 2.61 9.23 5.05
CA THR A 153 2.10 8.60 6.28
C THR A 153 3.24 8.04 7.13
N GLU A 154 4.24 7.40 6.50
CA GLU A 154 5.45 6.90 7.18
C GLU A 154 6.24 8.05 7.84
N LYS A 155 6.33 9.20 7.17
CA LYS A 155 6.95 10.43 7.68
C LYS A 155 6.12 11.15 8.75
N GLY A 156 4.92 10.66 9.06
CA GLY A 156 4.07 11.17 10.14
C GLY A 156 3.21 12.37 9.77
N TYR A 157 2.99 12.62 8.47
CA TYR A 157 2.02 13.61 8.00
C TYR A 157 0.60 13.07 8.10
N GLU A 158 -0.37 13.96 8.35
CA GLU A 158 -1.79 13.64 8.15
C GLU A 158 -2.09 13.78 6.65
N VAL A 159 -2.49 12.69 6.01
CA VAL A 159 -2.71 12.65 4.56
C VAL A 159 -4.20 12.58 4.26
N THR A 160 -4.65 13.38 3.31
CA THR A 160 -5.98 13.27 2.69
C THR A 160 -5.83 13.23 1.18
N ALA A 161 -6.82 12.69 0.45
CA ALA A 161 -6.74 12.57 -1.01
C ALA A 161 -8.08 12.82 -1.72
N GLY A 162 -8.02 13.25 -2.98
CA GLY A 162 -9.22 13.36 -3.80
C GLY A 162 -8.98 14.01 -5.17
N VAL A 163 -9.94 13.94 -6.10
CA VAL A 163 -11.06 12.97 -6.12
C VAL A 163 -10.58 11.68 -6.81
N LEU A 164 -10.85 10.53 -6.21
CA LEU A 164 -10.43 9.21 -6.72
C LEU A 164 -11.62 8.36 -7.16
N ASN A 165 -11.52 7.72 -8.32
CA ASN A 165 -12.54 6.75 -8.73
C ASN A 165 -12.50 5.50 -7.84
N ILE A 166 -13.66 4.95 -7.52
CA ILE A 166 -13.75 3.62 -6.89
C ILE A 166 -13.12 2.60 -7.84
N LEU A 167 -12.37 1.63 -7.30
CA LEU A 167 -11.53 0.66 -8.03
C LEU A 167 -10.24 1.23 -8.64
N ASP A 168 -9.92 2.51 -8.42
CA ASP A 168 -8.59 3.04 -8.72
C ASP A 168 -7.56 2.54 -7.70
N THR A 169 -6.33 2.26 -8.15
CA THR A 169 -5.22 1.83 -7.29
C THR A 169 -4.96 2.78 -6.13
N ASP A 170 -5.04 4.10 -6.36
CA ASP A 170 -4.84 5.10 -5.31
C ASP A 170 -5.99 5.06 -4.28
N CYS A 171 -7.21 4.75 -4.73
CA CYS A 171 -8.38 4.59 -3.84
C CYS A 171 -8.23 3.34 -2.95
N GLU A 172 -7.74 2.23 -3.50
CA GLU A 172 -7.44 1.03 -2.71
C GLU A 172 -6.35 1.28 -1.66
N VAL A 173 -5.29 1.98 -2.04
CA VAL A 173 -4.18 2.32 -1.13
C VAL A 173 -4.65 3.29 -0.05
N ALA A 174 -5.45 4.30 -0.38
CA ALA A 174 -6.03 5.21 0.60
C ALA A 174 -6.84 4.45 1.67
N LYS A 175 -7.68 3.49 1.24
CA LYS A 175 -8.45 2.64 2.17
C LYS A 175 -7.54 1.77 3.04
N LEU A 176 -6.52 1.15 2.45
CA LEU A 176 -5.55 0.33 3.19
C LEU A 176 -4.83 1.14 4.29
N LEU A 177 -4.49 2.39 3.99
CA LEU A 177 -3.80 3.31 4.90
C LEU A 177 -4.74 4.07 5.84
N ASN A 178 -6.06 3.86 5.75
CA ASN A 178 -7.09 4.64 6.45
C ASN A 178 -6.98 6.16 6.22
N ILE A 179 -6.62 6.55 4.99
CA ILE A 179 -6.52 7.94 4.55
C ILE A 179 -7.93 8.43 4.16
N PRO A 180 -8.41 9.58 4.71
CA PRO A 180 -9.65 10.20 4.27
C PRO A 180 -9.58 10.57 2.78
N VAL A 181 -10.57 10.11 2.02
CA VAL A 181 -10.60 10.27 0.57
C VAL A 181 -11.98 10.68 0.07
N VAL A 182 -12.02 11.61 -0.89
CA VAL A 182 -13.24 11.88 -1.67
C VAL A 182 -13.25 10.97 -2.88
N THR A 183 -14.33 10.21 -3.05
CA THR A 183 -14.44 9.21 -4.11
C THR A 183 -15.55 9.49 -5.11
N GLU A 184 -15.37 9.00 -6.33
CA GLU A 184 -16.39 9.01 -7.39
C GLU A 184 -16.66 7.64 -7.98
N ALA A 185 -17.80 7.51 -8.67
CA ALA A 185 -18.13 6.31 -9.41
C ALA A 185 -17.07 6.00 -10.51
N PRO A 186 -16.80 4.72 -10.81
CA PRO A 186 -15.81 4.35 -11.83
C PRO A 186 -16.10 5.03 -13.18
N PHE A 187 -15.05 5.53 -13.84
CA PHE A 187 -15.10 6.19 -15.15
C PHE A 187 -16.04 7.41 -15.23
N SER A 188 -16.42 7.98 -14.10
CA SER A 188 -17.30 9.15 -14.04
C SER A 188 -16.48 10.44 -13.99
N ALA A 189 -17.08 11.53 -14.47
CA ALA A 189 -16.51 12.85 -14.28
C ALA A 189 -16.72 13.31 -12.82
N ILE A 190 -15.86 14.19 -12.33
CA ILE A 190 -15.99 14.74 -10.97
C ILE A 190 -17.27 15.58 -10.90
N THR A 191 -18.26 15.11 -10.11
CA THR A 191 -19.50 15.84 -9.86
C THR A 191 -19.26 17.13 -9.09
N GLU A 192 -20.28 17.99 -8.97
CA GLU A 192 -20.14 19.21 -8.18
C GLU A 192 -20.07 18.88 -6.68
N GLU A 193 -20.84 17.89 -6.24
CA GLU A 193 -20.85 17.40 -4.88
C GLU A 193 -19.47 16.87 -4.45
N ALA A 194 -18.85 16.03 -5.28
CA ALA A 194 -17.49 15.53 -5.04
C ALA A 194 -16.46 16.67 -5.07
N PHE A 195 -16.62 17.63 -5.98
CA PHE A 195 -15.71 18.78 -6.06
C PHE A 195 -15.78 19.66 -4.80
N GLN A 196 -16.97 19.93 -4.25
CA GLN A 196 -17.10 20.70 -3.01
C GLN A 196 -16.52 19.95 -1.81
N ALA A 197 -16.75 18.64 -1.70
CA ALA A 197 -16.12 17.82 -0.66
C ALA A 197 -14.58 17.80 -0.79
N HIS A 198 -14.07 17.78 -2.01
CA HIS A 198 -12.64 17.85 -2.30
C HIS A 198 -12.03 19.19 -1.84
N LEU A 199 -12.70 20.31 -2.12
CA LEU A 199 -12.27 21.63 -1.64
C LEU A 199 -12.26 21.74 -0.11
N ALA A 200 -13.23 21.12 0.57
CA ALA A 200 -13.27 21.11 2.03
C ALA A 200 -12.05 20.40 2.64
N LEU A 201 -11.59 19.29 2.05
CA LEU A 201 -10.35 18.64 2.49
C LEU A 201 -9.10 19.51 2.24
N ILE A 202 -9.05 20.19 1.09
CA ILE A 202 -7.97 21.12 0.75
C ILE A 202 -7.89 22.29 1.74
N GLU A 203 -9.04 22.81 2.18
CA GLU A 203 -9.10 23.91 3.14
C GLU A 203 -8.42 23.56 4.47
N HIS A 204 -8.50 22.30 4.89
CA HIS A 204 -7.87 21.79 6.11
C HIS A 204 -6.40 21.38 5.94
N ALA A 205 -5.87 21.38 4.73
CA ALA A 205 -4.48 21.01 4.47
C ALA A 205 -3.52 22.21 4.58
N ASP A 206 -2.29 21.97 5.02
CA ASP A 206 -1.21 22.95 5.03
C ASP A 206 -0.55 23.06 3.64
N ALA A 207 -0.47 21.94 2.93
CA ALA A 207 0.05 21.85 1.57
C ALA A 207 -0.81 20.93 0.70
N VAL A 208 -0.85 21.24 -0.59
CA VAL A 208 -1.51 20.44 -1.63
C VAL A 208 -0.45 19.96 -2.60
N VAL A 209 -0.45 18.66 -2.89
CA VAL A 209 0.45 18.06 -3.89
C VAL A 209 -0.38 17.54 -5.05
N LEU A 210 -0.15 18.12 -6.22
CA LEU A 210 -0.68 17.64 -7.50
C LEU A 210 0.28 16.59 -8.07
N CYS A 211 -0.15 15.33 -8.09
CA CYS A 211 0.63 14.21 -8.60
C CYS A 211 0.74 14.25 -10.13
N SER A 212 1.62 13.43 -10.69
CA SER A 212 1.87 13.37 -12.15
C SER A 212 0.77 12.63 -12.93
N ILE A 213 -0.50 12.92 -12.62
CA ILE A 213 -1.67 12.25 -13.20
C ILE A 213 -1.93 12.67 -14.66
N PRO A 214 -2.50 11.80 -15.49
CA PRO A 214 -3.05 12.19 -16.79
C PRO A 214 -4.34 13.01 -16.62
N PHE A 215 -4.54 14.01 -17.48
CA PHE A 215 -5.71 14.86 -17.47
C PHE A 215 -6.60 14.59 -18.69
N GLY A 216 -7.86 14.30 -18.44
CA GLY A 216 -8.94 14.23 -19.42
C GLY A 216 -10.09 15.13 -19.00
N PHE A 217 -11.10 15.30 -19.86
CA PHE A 217 -12.22 16.20 -19.56
C PHE A 217 -12.94 15.87 -18.25
N GLY A 218 -12.98 14.59 -17.85
CA GLY A 218 -13.63 14.14 -16.62
C GLY A 218 -12.93 14.55 -15.32
N ASN A 219 -11.63 14.87 -15.34
CA ASN A 219 -10.86 15.19 -14.14
C ASN A 219 -10.24 16.59 -14.15
N LEU A 220 -10.61 17.47 -15.10
CA LEU A 220 -10.13 18.85 -15.13
C LEU A 220 -10.44 19.64 -13.85
N LYS A 221 -11.50 19.27 -13.11
CA LYS A 221 -11.80 19.85 -11.80
C LYS A 221 -10.67 19.66 -10.78
N ASN A 222 -9.80 18.68 -10.94
CA ASN A 222 -8.60 18.54 -10.09
C ASN A 222 -7.60 19.70 -10.31
N MET A 223 -7.49 20.25 -11.53
CA MET A 223 -6.72 21.48 -11.76
C MET A 223 -7.41 22.68 -11.12
N GLU A 224 -8.74 22.76 -11.22
CA GLU A 224 -9.53 23.82 -10.60
C GLU A 224 -9.40 23.81 -9.06
N ALA A 225 -9.32 22.63 -8.46
CA ALA A 225 -9.04 22.45 -7.04
C ALA A 225 -7.63 22.95 -6.67
N ALA A 226 -6.61 22.64 -7.47
CA ALA A 226 -5.25 23.17 -7.27
C ALA A 226 -5.20 24.70 -7.41
N GLU A 227 -5.94 25.28 -8.34
CA GLU A 227 -6.06 26.73 -8.49
C GLU A 227 -6.78 27.37 -7.29
N ALA A 228 -7.83 26.71 -6.77
CA ALA A 228 -8.52 27.12 -5.56
C ALA A 228 -7.60 27.09 -4.33
N ALA A 229 -6.76 26.06 -4.21
CA ALA A 229 -5.77 25.96 -3.14
C ALA A 229 -4.80 27.16 -3.14
N LEU A 230 -4.33 27.61 -4.31
CA LEU A 230 -3.51 28.83 -4.41
C LEU A 230 -4.28 30.08 -3.95
N ARG A 231 -5.56 30.21 -4.32
CA ARG A 231 -6.41 31.33 -3.85
C ARG A 231 -6.62 31.31 -2.33
N MET A 232 -6.67 30.11 -1.74
CA MET A 232 -6.71 29.89 -0.30
C MET A 232 -5.35 30.07 0.40
N SER A 233 -4.32 30.57 -0.32
CA SER A 233 -2.95 30.74 0.19
C SER A 233 -2.28 29.45 0.67
N LYS A 234 -2.70 28.29 0.15
CA LYS A 234 -2.06 27.00 0.43
C LYS A 234 -0.79 26.83 -0.38
N SER A 235 0.18 26.09 0.15
CA SER A 235 1.37 25.72 -0.62
C SER A 235 1.02 24.62 -1.62
N VAL A 236 1.02 24.93 -2.92
CA VAL A 236 0.78 23.95 -3.98
C VAL A 236 2.11 23.48 -4.58
N LEU A 237 2.36 22.17 -4.53
CA LEU A 237 3.47 21.50 -5.19
C LEU A 237 2.95 20.67 -6.34
N MET A 238 3.62 20.69 -7.49
CA MET A 238 3.24 19.93 -8.68
C MET A 238 4.37 18.99 -9.07
N ILE A 239 4.10 17.69 -9.08
CA ILE A 239 5.07 16.66 -9.48
C ILE A 239 5.05 16.51 -10.99
N GLU A 240 6.14 16.89 -11.62
CA GLU A 240 6.37 16.78 -13.07
C GLU A 240 7.43 15.71 -13.36
N ALA A 241 7.08 14.44 -13.11
CA ALA A 241 7.92 13.31 -13.49
C ALA A 241 7.92 13.09 -15.01
N LYS A 242 6.79 13.39 -15.66
CA LYS A 242 6.62 13.46 -17.12
C LYS A 242 6.06 14.82 -17.51
N SER A 243 6.46 15.29 -18.70
CA SER A 243 5.95 16.54 -19.27
C SER A 243 4.42 16.56 -19.26
N ILE A 244 3.81 17.69 -18.88
CA ILE A 244 2.36 17.85 -18.91
C ILE A 244 1.78 17.61 -20.31
N MET A 245 2.54 17.90 -21.37
CA MET A 245 2.08 17.70 -22.76
C MET A 245 1.83 16.22 -23.10
N GLU A 246 2.59 15.31 -22.49
CA GLU A 246 2.41 13.86 -22.68
C GLU A 246 1.21 13.31 -21.87
N ARG A 247 0.69 14.11 -20.94
CA ARG A 247 -0.36 13.76 -20.00
C ARG A 247 -1.66 14.54 -20.24
N ASP A 248 -1.72 15.33 -21.32
CA ASP A 248 -2.86 16.17 -21.66
C ASP A 248 -3.72 15.50 -22.75
N PHE A 249 -4.87 14.95 -22.34
CA PHE A 249 -5.89 14.39 -23.22
C PHE A 249 -7.10 15.34 -23.38
N THR A 250 -6.88 16.64 -23.16
CA THR A 250 -7.89 17.72 -23.19
C THR A 250 -7.64 18.72 -24.30
N SER A 251 -6.87 18.31 -25.32
CA SER A 251 -6.51 19.16 -26.46
C SER A 251 -5.80 20.46 -26.08
N GLY A 252 -4.98 20.43 -25.02
CA GLY A 252 -4.14 21.56 -24.59
C GLY A 252 -4.66 22.36 -23.40
N GLU A 253 -5.90 22.10 -22.95
CA GLU A 253 -6.50 22.82 -21.81
C GLU A 253 -5.75 22.55 -20.49
N ALA A 254 -5.39 21.29 -20.22
CA ALA A 254 -4.63 20.93 -19.03
C ALA A 254 -3.21 21.53 -19.05
N THR A 255 -2.54 21.53 -20.20
CA THR A 255 -1.23 22.17 -20.40
C THR A 255 -1.29 23.66 -20.09
N LYS A 256 -2.31 24.34 -20.60
CA LYS A 256 -2.54 25.77 -20.34
C LYS A 256 -2.71 26.04 -18.84
N ARG A 257 -3.62 25.31 -18.18
CA ARG A 257 -3.90 25.47 -16.74
C ARG A 257 -2.70 25.15 -15.86
N PHE A 258 -1.92 24.13 -16.21
CA PHE A 258 -0.68 23.79 -15.52
C PHE A 258 0.34 24.94 -15.59
N GLY A 259 0.47 25.58 -16.76
CA GLY A 259 1.27 26.79 -16.93
C GLY A 259 0.77 27.97 -16.09
N GLU A 260 -0.55 28.16 -16.01
CA GLU A 260 -1.15 29.18 -15.16
C GLU A 260 -0.89 28.94 -13.66
N LEU A 261 -1.01 27.69 -13.19
CA LEU A 261 -0.68 27.32 -11.80
C LEU A 261 0.76 27.69 -11.46
N LYS A 262 1.69 27.39 -12.36
CA LYS A 262 3.11 27.77 -12.21
C LYS A 262 3.29 29.28 -12.12
N ASN A 263 2.64 30.04 -12.99
CA ASN A 263 2.70 31.50 -12.97
C ASN A 263 2.05 32.12 -11.72
N LYS A 264 1.04 31.46 -11.15
CA LYS A 264 0.34 31.86 -9.91
C LYS A 264 1.08 31.43 -8.63
N GLY A 265 2.26 30.81 -8.74
CA GLY A 265 3.14 30.51 -7.60
C GLY A 265 3.17 29.06 -7.14
N ALA A 266 2.58 28.12 -7.89
CA ALA A 266 2.77 26.69 -7.63
C ALA A 266 4.24 26.28 -7.88
N VAL A 267 4.77 25.44 -7.00
CA VAL A 267 6.17 24.97 -7.07
C VAL A 267 6.22 23.64 -7.81
N THR A 268 6.92 23.61 -8.94
CA THR A 268 7.15 22.36 -9.69
C THR A 268 8.35 21.61 -9.11
N VAL A 269 8.19 20.30 -8.93
CA VAL A 269 9.24 19.36 -8.47
C VAL A 269 9.29 18.16 -9.40
N LYS A 270 10.47 17.57 -9.59
CA LYS A 270 10.69 16.49 -10.56
C LYS A 270 10.26 15.12 -10.03
N ASN A 271 10.41 14.90 -8.72
CA ASN A 271 10.18 13.62 -8.09
C ASN A 271 9.77 13.76 -6.62
N GLN A 272 9.52 12.62 -5.98
CA GLN A 272 9.06 12.55 -4.59
C GLN A 272 10.12 13.03 -3.59
N GLU A 273 11.41 12.84 -3.86
CA GLU A 273 12.50 13.28 -2.98
C GLU A 273 12.64 14.80 -2.94
N GLU A 274 12.55 15.45 -4.09
CA GLU A 274 12.55 16.91 -4.20
C GLU A 274 11.30 17.50 -3.53
N MET A 275 10.15 16.84 -3.71
CA MET A 275 8.90 17.21 -3.05
C MET A 275 9.05 17.23 -1.52
N LEU A 276 9.59 16.16 -0.92
CA LEU A 276 9.85 16.10 0.52
C LEU A 276 10.80 17.20 0.99
N THR A 277 11.87 17.45 0.24
CA THR A 277 12.84 18.51 0.56
C THR A 277 12.19 19.89 0.61
N VAL A 278 11.23 20.16 -0.29
CA VAL A 278 10.49 21.42 -0.33
C VAL A 278 9.46 21.49 0.81
N LEU A 279 8.76 20.40 1.12
CA LEU A 279 7.81 20.33 2.22
C LEU A 279 8.49 20.60 3.58
N ASP A 280 9.60 19.91 3.86
CA ASP A 280 10.33 20.04 5.13
C ASP A 280 10.82 21.48 5.34
N LYS A 281 11.31 22.14 4.27
CA LYS A 281 11.72 23.55 4.33
C LYS A 281 10.55 24.49 4.62
N LYS A 282 9.40 24.29 3.97
CA LYS A 282 8.24 25.18 4.14
C LYS A 282 7.57 25.03 5.49
N ILE A 283 7.46 23.81 6.00
CA ILE A 283 6.82 23.52 7.29
C ILE A 283 7.72 24.00 8.45
N SER A 284 9.04 23.81 8.34
CA SER A 284 10.01 24.38 9.29
C SER A 284 9.95 25.92 9.35
N MET A 285 9.78 26.60 8.21
CA MET A 285 9.59 28.05 8.17
C MET A 285 8.27 28.50 8.82
N ALA A 286 7.18 27.75 8.62
CA ALA A 286 5.87 28.05 9.23
C ALA A 286 5.88 27.90 10.76
N HIS A 287 6.56 26.87 11.30
CA HIS A 287 6.74 26.70 12.75
C HIS A 287 7.65 27.79 13.37
N THR A 288 8.65 28.28 12.65
CA THR A 288 9.55 29.36 13.12
C THR A 288 8.83 30.72 13.18
N LEU A 289 7.90 30.98 12.24
CA LEU A 289 7.07 32.19 12.23
C LEU A 289 6.05 32.20 13.38
N ASN A 290 5.43 31.06 13.70
CA ASN A 290 4.48 30.96 14.81
C ASN A 290 5.13 31.06 16.20
N SER A 291 6.35 30.54 16.36
CA SER A 291 7.12 30.66 17.62
C SER A 291 7.65 32.10 17.84
N GLY A 292 8.04 32.80 16.76
CA GLY A 292 8.41 34.22 16.82
C GLY A 292 7.23 35.17 17.12
N ALA A 293 6.01 34.83 16.67
CA ALA A 293 4.81 35.60 16.97
C ALA A 293 4.38 35.46 18.44
N MET A 294 4.50 34.27 19.03
CA MET A 294 4.26 34.08 20.48
C MET A 294 5.30 34.83 21.33
N ALA A 295 6.59 34.81 20.95
CA ALA A 295 7.63 35.53 21.68
C ALA A 295 7.42 37.06 21.70
N LYS A 296 6.94 37.65 20.59
CA LYS A 296 6.62 39.10 20.53
C LYS A 296 5.36 39.49 21.32
N SER A 297 4.42 38.57 21.55
CA SER A 297 3.24 38.83 22.39
C SER A 297 3.56 38.86 23.90
N MET A 298 4.67 38.24 24.32
CA MET A 298 5.14 38.26 25.72
C MET A 298 6.05 39.45 26.05
N THR A 299 6.46 40.27 25.08
CA THR A 299 7.29 41.46 25.33
C THR A 299 6.49 42.76 25.48
N TYR A 300 5.16 42.68 25.40
CA TYR A 300 4.21 43.78 25.68
C TYR A 300 3.21 43.35 26.75
N ARG A 301 3.69 43.02 27.95
CA ARG A 301 2.92 43.06 29.21
C ARG A 301 3.85 43.44 30.35
#